data_AF-A0AAV1JDJ3-F1
#
_entry.id   AF-A0AAV1JDJ3-F1
#
_cell.length_a   1.000
_cell.length_b   1.000
_cell.length_c   1.000
_cell.angle_alpha   90.00
_cell.angle_beta   90.00
_cell.angle_gamma   90.00
#
_symmetry.space_group_name_H-M   'P 1'
#
loop_
_entity.id
_entity.type
_entity.pdbx_description
1 polymer ?
#
loop_
_entity_poly.entity_id
_entity_poly.type
_entity_poly.pdbx_seq_one_letter_code
_entity_poly.pdbx_strand_id
1 'polypeptide(L)'
;MLEGYMASYFKNWLDREGLLPIGCPSCDIKINHSNDTYDPVFSPYIHNGTDSFKRIAIDEMNSVLESLNLKTEYENMENILEYPASELCKIETKCNMASEENALNITVGKKPYLSGPLKLCNEAIDAFFMEYYSGLSLDNVAWGKLSELSDWQKILPLTYGYHNTTYNTTHIATDLAKPLIKYISNIFVYETTKVTLLMGHDANINVLLRALDFHHFILDNEFVSTPIGGKIVFQKWRDLTSKEELLKINYIYHSIEQIRNATILSENNKPKTHLLQLKHCRCNEAGFCPWSDFIDILNNFNVLQI
;
A
#
# COMPACT_ATOMS: atom_id res chain seq x y z
N MET A 1 -6.71 -12.66 -12.51
CA MET A 1 -6.10 -11.75 -11.52
C MET A 1 -7.21 -10.93 -10.88
N LEU A 2 -7.12 -10.67 -9.57
CA LEU A 2 -8.13 -9.97 -8.77
C LEU A 2 -8.36 -8.54 -9.27
N GLU A 3 -7.31 -7.89 -9.74
CA GLU A 3 -7.28 -6.51 -10.24
C GLU A 3 -8.17 -6.36 -11.48
N GLY A 4 -8.08 -7.31 -12.43
CA GLY A 4 -8.93 -7.33 -13.61
C GLY A 4 -10.41 -7.56 -13.26
N TYR A 5 -10.68 -8.39 -12.26
CA TYR A 5 -12.04 -8.59 -11.73
C TYR A 5 -12.57 -7.31 -11.08
N MET A 6 -11.79 -6.67 -10.21
CA MET A 6 -12.16 -5.42 -9.53
C MET A 6 -12.39 -4.28 -10.52
N ALA A 7 -11.57 -4.18 -11.57
CA ALA A 7 -11.75 -3.21 -12.64
C ALA A 7 -13.07 -3.46 -13.41
N SER A 8 -13.38 -4.73 -13.68
CA SER A 8 -14.64 -5.14 -14.33
C SER A 8 -15.84 -4.84 -13.45
N TYR A 9 -15.74 -5.13 -12.16
CA TYR A 9 -16.76 -4.79 -11.17
C TYR A 9 -16.98 -3.27 -11.12
N PHE A 10 -15.92 -2.47 -11.08
CA PHE A 10 -16.03 -1.01 -11.05
C PHE A 10 -16.68 -0.45 -12.32
N LYS A 11 -16.31 -0.97 -13.51
CA LYS A 11 -16.99 -0.64 -14.78
C LYS A 11 -18.49 -0.90 -14.70
N ASN A 12 -18.87 -2.10 -14.29
CA ASN A 12 -20.27 -2.50 -14.19
C ASN A 12 -21.03 -1.70 -13.13
N TRP A 13 -20.36 -1.34 -12.03
CA TRP A 13 -20.92 -0.48 -10.99
C TRP A 13 -21.20 0.92 -11.54
N LEU A 14 -20.26 1.55 -12.24
CA LEU A 14 -20.47 2.88 -12.84
C LEU A 14 -21.66 2.91 -13.81
N ASP A 15 -21.81 1.86 -14.62
CA ASP A 15 -22.92 1.71 -15.55
C ASP A 15 -24.26 1.58 -14.80
N ARG A 16 -24.31 0.68 -13.81
CA ARG A 16 -25.51 0.44 -13.00
C ARG A 16 -25.98 1.69 -12.23
N GLU A 17 -25.04 2.46 -11.69
CA GLU A 17 -25.35 3.69 -10.95
C GLU A 17 -25.64 4.88 -11.89
N GLY A 18 -25.56 4.70 -13.21
CA GLY A 18 -25.80 5.78 -14.18
C GLY A 18 -24.78 6.91 -14.11
N LEU A 19 -23.58 6.63 -13.60
CA LEU A 19 -22.50 7.60 -13.43
C LEU A 19 -21.70 7.82 -14.73
N LEU A 20 -21.98 7.04 -15.76
CA LEU A 20 -21.45 7.27 -17.10
C LEU A 20 -22.27 8.38 -17.79
N PRO A 21 -21.63 9.45 -18.31
CA PRO A 21 -22.34 10.55 -18.94
C PRO A 21 -23.24 10.07 -20.09
N ILE A 22 -24.48 10.57 -20.14
CA ILE A 22 -25.40 10.34 -21.26
C ILE A 22 -24.75 10.88 -22.54
N GLY A 23 -24.58 10.01 -23.55
CA GLY A 23 -23.90 10.37 -24.80
C GLY A 23 -22.38 10.20 -24.79
N CYS A 24 -21.81 9.53 -23.79
CA CYS A 24 -20.41 9.10 -23.83
C CYS A 24 -20.20 8.17 -25.04
N PRO A 25 -19.39 8.54 -26.06
CA PRO A 25 -19.21 7.73 -27.27
C PRO A 25 -18.59 6.35 -27.00
N SER A 26 -18.01 6.17 -25.81
CA SER A 26 -17.41 4.95 -25.31
C SER A 26 -18.14 4.42 -24.07
N CYS A 27 -19.39 3.98 -24.24
CA CYS A 27 -19.99 2.98 -23.32
C CYS A 27 -19.07 1.75 -23.14
N ASP A 28 -18.07 1.61 -24.00
CA ASP A 28 -16.99 0.65 -23.87
C ASP A 28 -15.80 1.22 -23.06
N ILE A 29 -15.97 1.38 -21.74
CA ILE A 29 -14.82 1.52 -20.83
C ILE A 29 -13.97 0.27 -21.00
N LYS A 30 -12.84 0.40 -21.69
CA LYS A 30 -11.90 -0.70 -21.86
C LYS A 30 -10.97 -0.75 -20.66
N ILE A 31 -10.94 -1.91 -20.00
CA ILE A 31 -9.94 -2.20 -18.98
C ILE A 31 -8.68 -2.64 -19.72
N ASN A 32 -7.63 -1.85 -19.58
CA ASN A 32 -6.33 -2.16 -20.15
C ASN A 32 -5.47 -2.86 -19.10
N HIS A 33 -4.73 -3.89 -19.51
CA HIS A 33 -3.76 -4.61 -18.70
C HIS A 33 -2.61 -5.04 -19.62
N SER A 34 -1.41 -5.28 -19.06
CA SER A 34 -0.32 -5.89 -19.83
C SER A 34 -0.72 -7.28 -20.36
N ASN A 35 -0.11 -7.67 -21.49
CA ASN A 35 -0.16 -9.06 -21.98
C ASN A 35 0.83 -9.97 -21.23
N ASP A 36 1.73 -9.38 -20.43
CA ASP A 36 2.66 -10.11 -19.58
C ASP A 36 1.94 -10.76 -18.39
N THR A 37 2.56 -11.78 -17.80
CA THR A 37 2.04 -12.42 -16.58
C THR A 37 1.98 -11.45 -15.41
N TYR A 38 2.93 -10.53 -15.32
CA TYR A 38 2.97 -9.45 -14.35
C TYR A 38 3.19 -8.13 -15.09
N ASP A 39 2.34 -7.15 -14.83
CA ASP A 39 2.47 -5.83 -15.44
C ASP A 39 3.71 -5.10 -14.88
N PRO A 40 4.67 -4.69 -15.73
CA PRO A 40 5.87 -4.00 -15.27
C PRO A 40 5.60 -2.67 -14.54
N VAL A 41 4.46 -2.02 -14.79
CA VAL A 41 4.07 -0.78 -14.08
C VAL A 41 3.78 -1.06 -12.61
N PHE A 42 3.16 -2.21 -12.33
CA PHE A 42 2.70 -2.57 -10.99
C PHE A 42 3.60 -3.58 -10.29
N SER A 43 4.61 -4.12 -10.96
CA SER A 43 5.55 -5.08 -10.38
C SER A 43 6.57 -4.37 -9.48
N PRO A 44 6.55 -4.55 -8.15
CA PRO A 44 7.49 -3.90 -7.23
C PRO A 44 8.81 -4.69 -7.21
N TYR A 45 9.47 -4.78 -8.37
CA TYR A 45 10.70 -5.53 -8.56
C TYR A 45 11.92 -4.62 -8.49
N ILE A 46 13.04 -5.20 -8.08
CA ILE A 46 14.35 -4.55 -8.12
C ILE A 46 14.77 -4.40 -9.59
N HIS A 47 15.09 -3.17 -9.99
CA HIS A 47 15.59 -2.83 -11.31
C HIS A 47 17.10 -2.58 -11.29
N ASN A 48 17.62 -1.96 -10.22
CA ASN A 48 19.05 -1.65 -10.11
C ASN A 48 19.87 -2.86 -9.65
N GLY A 49 20.72 -3.38 -10.53
CA GLY A 49 21.57 -4.54 -10.27
C GLY A 49 22.96 -4.24 -9.72
N THR A 50 23.34 -2.97 -9.56
CA THR A 50 24.69 -2.60 -9.15
C THR A 50 25.00 -3.05 -7.73
N ASP A 51 26.25 -3.44 -7.47
CA ASP A 51 26.66 -3.89 -6.13
C ASP A 51 26.57 -2.77 -5.09
N SER A 52 26.82 -1.51 -5.51
CA SER A 52 26.64 -0.35 -4.65
C SER A 52 25.19 -0.21 -4.18
N PHE A 53 24.22 -0.33 -5.10
CA PHE A 53 22.81 -0.30 -4.75
C PHE A 53 22.43 -1.43 -3.81
N LYS A 54 22.83 -2.67 -4.12
CA LYS A 54 22.51 -3.83 -3.27
C LYS A 54 23.02 -3.66 -1.84
N ARG A 55 24.25 -3.18 -1.68
CA ARG A 55 24.84 -2.90 -0.37
C ARG A 55 24.04 -1.84 0.39
N ILE A 56 23.80 -0.68 -0.24
CA ILE A 56 23.03 0.41 0.38
C ILE A 56 21.62 -0.07 0.77
N ALA A 57 20.95 -0.80 -0.12
CA ALA A 57 19.62 -1.33 0.13
C ALA A 57 19.61 -2.30 1.33
N ILE A 58 20.55 -3.25 1.38
CA ILE A 58 20.66 -4.20 2.51
C ILE A 58 20.98 -3.45 3.80
N ASP A 59 21.89 -2.48 3.77
CA ASP A 59 22.25 -1.67 4.95
C ASP A 59 21.04 -0.87 5.48
N GLU A 60 20.26 -0.23 4.60
CA GLU A 60 19.03 0.47 5.00
C GLU A 60 17.99 -0.48 5.59
N MET A 61 17.78 -1.65 4.97
CA MET A 61 16.82 -2.64 5.45
C MET A 61 17.24 -3.24 6.80
N ASN A 62 18.53 -3.54 6.99
CA ASN A 62 19.09 -3.98 8.26
C ASN A 62 18.92 -2.91 9.34
N SER A 63 19.19 -1.64 9.02
CA SER A 63 19.00 -0.53 9.96
C SER A 63 17.53 -0.43 10.42
N VAL A 64 16.57 -0.67 9.52
CA VAL A 64 15.16 -0.77 9.93
C VAL A 64 14.96 -1.97 10.85
N LEU A 65 15.40 -3.17 10.49
CA LEU A 65 15.25 -4.37 11.33
C LEU A 65 15.83 -4.20 12.74
N GLU A 66 17.04 -3.64 12.84
CA GLU A 66 17.72 -3.39 14.11
C GLU A 66 16.98 -2.36 14.98
N SER A 67 16.21 -1.45 14.36
CA SER A 67 15.38 -0.48 15.09
C SER A 67 14.08 -1.07 15.64
N LEU A 68 13.67 -2.25 15.16
CA LEU A 68 12.44 -2.91 15.58
C LEU A 68 12.64 -3.62 16.93
N ASN A 69 11.91 -3.19 17.96
CA ASN A 69 11.83 -3.91 19.24
C ASN A 69 10.53 -4.71 19.29
N LEU A 70 10.56 -5.95 18.78
CA LEU A 70 9.36 -6.77 18.52
C LEU A 70 9.24 -8.03 19.41
N LYS A 71 10.02 -8.11 20.49
CA LYS A 71 10.08 -9.33 21.32
C LYS A 71 8.70 -9.70 21.87
N THR A 72 8.00 -8.73 22.47
CA THR A 72 6.68 -8.94 23.06
C THR A 72 5.65 -9.33 22.00
N GLU A 73 5.73 -8.70 20.82
CA GLU A 73 4.85 -8.95 19.69
C GLU A 73 5.05 -10.37 19.14
N TYR A 74 6.30 -10.84 19.03
CA TYR A 74 6.59 -12.23 18.68
C TYR A 74 6.00 -13.21 19.71
N GLU A 75 6.19 -12.95 21.01
CA GLU A 75 5.61 -13.79 22.06
C GLU A 75 4.06 -13.84 21.98
N ASN A 76 3.42 -12.71 21.67
CA ASN A 76 1.97 -12.68 21.43
C ASN A 76 1.58 -13.52 20.21
N MET A 77 2.33 -13.41 19.12
CA MET A 77 2.07 -14.17 17.89
C MET A 77 2.29 -15.68 18.07
N GLU A 78 3.33 -16.07 18.80
CA GLU A 78 3.59 -17.48 19.15
C GLU A 78 2.44 -18.09 19.95
N ASN A 79 1.89 -17.34 20.90
CA ASN A 79 0.73 -17.75 21.68
C ASN A 79 -0.53 -17.89 20.81
N ILE A 80 -0.71 -17.01 19.82
CA ILE A 80 -1.84 -17.11 18.89
C ILE A 80 -1.72 -18.39 18.05
N LEU A 81 -0.56 -18.57 17.41
CA LEU A 81 -0.27 -19.65 16.49
C LEU A 81 0.01 -21.01 17.15
N GLU A 82 0.17 -21.04 18.47
CA GLU A 82 0.72 -22.18 19.22
C GLU A 82 2.05 -22.66 18.59
N TYR A 83 2.90 -21.69 18.25
CA TYR A 83 4.09 -21.89 17.43
C TYR A 83 5.04 -23.00 17.94
N PRO A 84 5.32 -23.14 19.26
CA PRO A 84 6.13 -24.24 19.78
C PRO A 84 5.53 -25.64 19.55
N ALA A 85 4.23 -25.76 19.29
CA ALA A 85 3.56 -27.02 18.96
C ALA A 85 3.42 -27.26 17.45
N SER A 86 3.81 -26.28 16.63
CA SER A 86 3.71 -26.35 15.16
C SER A 86 4.61 -27.43 14.56
N GLU A 87 4.26 -27.90 13.36
CA GLU A 87 5.12 -28.81 12.59
C GLU A 87 6.46 -28.17 12.24
N LEU A 88 6.51 -26.84 12.05
CA LEU A 88 7.77 -26.14 11.78
C LEU A 88 8.75 -26.26 12.96
N CYS A 89 8.26 -26.09 14.20
CA CYS A 89 9.07 -26.31 15.40
C CYS A 89 9.53 -27.77 15.52
N LYS A 90 8.63 -28.74 15.27
CA LYS A 90 8.96 -30.18 15.36
C LYS A 90 10.02 -30.62 14.34
N ILE A 91 9.99 -30.06 13.13
CA ILE A 91 10.85 -30.48 12.00
C ILE A 91 12.14 -29.64 11.94
N GLU A 92 12.03 -28.31 12.03
CA GLU A 92 13.15 -27.39 11.86
C GLU A 92 13.76 -26.89 13.18
N THR A 93 13.22 -27.29 14.34
CA THR A 93 13.64 -26.83 15.68
C THR A 93 13.52 -25.31 15.89
N LYS A 94 12.74 -24.64 15.03
CA LYS A 94 12.39 -23.22 15.10
C LYS A 94 11.14 -23.04 15.93
N CYS A 95 11.33 -22.77 17.21
CA CYS A 95 10.27 -22.78 18.22
C CYS A 95 10.15 -21.45 18.97
N ASN A 96 10.96 -20.45 18.63
CA ASN A 96 11.01 -19.15 19.29
C ASN A 96 11.35 -18.06 18.26
N MET A 97 10.31 -17.46 17.71
CA MET A 97 10.34 -16.37 16.75
C MET A 97 11.16 -15.18 17.23
N ALA A 98 11.18 -14.86 18.53
CA ALA A 98 11.96 -13.75 19.05
C ALA A 98 13.48 -13.99 19.04
N SER A 99 13.90 -15.26 19.01
CA SER A 99 15.32 -15.66 18.93
C SER A 99 15.80 -16.03 17.53
N GLU A 100 14.87 -16.18 16.59
CA GLU A 100 15.16 -16.54 15.20
C GLU A 100 15.58 -15.31 14.39
N GLU A 101 16.53 -15.49 13.49
CA GLU A 101 17.06 -14.39 12.67
C GLU A 101 16.21 -14.17 11.41
N ASN A 102 16.04 -12.89 11.05
CA ASN A 102 15.55 -12.52 9.72
C ASN A 102 16.72 -12.45 8.73
N ALA A 103 16.50 -12.87 7.50
CA ALA A 103 17.49 -12.82 6.43
C ALA A 103 16.97 -12.02 5.24
N LEU A 104 17.84 -11.20 4.65
CA LEU A 104 17.52 -10.32 3.53
C LEU A 104 18.18 -10.81 2.24
N ASN A 105 17.48 -10.62 1.12
CA ASN A 105 18.05 -10.83 -0.20
C ASN A 105 17.49 -9.84 -1.22
N ILE A 106 18.38 -9.25 -2.02
CA ILE A 106 18.07 -8.35 -3.12
C ILE A 106 18.48 -9.00 -4.44
N THR A 107 17.50 -9.29 -5.29
CA THR A 107 17.71 -9.88 -6.61
C THR A 107 16.94 -9.09 -7.67
N VAL A 108 17.63 -8.68 -8.73
CA VAL A 108 17.01 -7.98 -9.87
C VAL A 108 15.89 -8.83 -10.47
N GLY A 109 14.79 -8.17 -10.84
CA GLY A 109 13.60 -8.82 -11.38
C GLY A 109 12.77 -9.58 -10.34
N LYS A 110 13.10 -9.44 -9.05
CA LYS A 110 12.30 -9.97 -7.93
C LYS A 110 11.94 -8.85 -6.96
N LYS A 111 10.94 -9.12 -6.11
CA LYS A 111 10.65 -8.27 -4.95
C LYS A 111 11.83 -8.28 -3.97
N PRO A 112 12.06 -7.21 -3.20
CA PRO A 112 12.92 -7.27 -2.02
C PRO A 112 12.46 -8.44 -1.15
N TYR A 113 13.40 -9.30 -0.76
CA TYR A 113 13.07 -10.52 -0.06
C TYR A 113 13.54 -10.44 1.39
N LEU A 114 12.61 -10.73 2.30
CA LEU A 114 12.85 -10.93 3.71
C LEU A 114 12.32 -12.32 4.06
N SER A 115 13.13 -13.17 4.67
CA SER A 115 12.71 -14.43 5.29
C SER A 115 12.96 -14.41 6.79
N GLY A 116 12.30 -15.31 7.52
CA GLY A 116 12.43 -15.42 8.97
C GLY A 116 11.09 -15.15 9.67
N PRO A 117 11.12 -14.99 11.01
CA PRO A 117 9.93 -14.88 11.82
C PRO A 117 9.05 -13.68 11.46
N LEU A 118 9.64 -12.56 11.02
CA LEU A 118 8.87 -11.36 10.67
C LEU A 118 7.97 -11.59 9.45
N LYS A 119 8.47 -12.32 8.45
CA LYS A 119 7.67 -12.71 7.26
C LYS A 119 6.54 -13.66 7.66
N LEU A 120 6.84 -14.69 8.46
CA LEU A 120 5.84 -15.67 8.91
C LEU A 120 4.71 -14.98 9.69
N CYS A 121 5.07 -14.06 10.58
CA CYS A 121 4.11 -13.23 11.31
C CYS A 121 3.26 -12.41 10.35
N ASN A 122 3.88 -11.68 9.41
CA ASN A 122 3.14 -10.87 8.45
C ASN A 122 2.15 -11.70 7.62
N GLU A 123 2.55 -12.87 7.13
CA GLU A 123 1.69 -13.76 6.34
C GLU A 123 0.50 -14.28 7.16
N ALA A 124 0.73 -14.66 8.42
CA ALA A 124 -0.35 -15.11 9.30
C ALA A 124 -1.29 -13.96 9.71
N ILE A 125 -0.75 -12.77 9.98
CA ILE A 125 -1.56 -11.57 10.27
C ILE A 125 -2.42 -11.19 9.07
N ASP A 126 -1.89 -11.26 7.85
CA ASP A 126 -2.65 -11.00 6.64
C ASP A 126 -3.83 -11.99 6.48
N ALA A 127 -3.62 -13.26 6.80
CA ALA A 127 -4.71 -14.25 6.87
C ALA A 127 -5.76 -13.86 7.91
N PHE A 128 -5.36 -13.43 9.11
CA PHE A 128 -6.29 -12.98 10.15
C PHE A 128 -7.07 -11.74 9.72
N PHE A 129 -6.44 -10.79 9.02
CA PHE A 129 -7.16 -9.66 8.43
C PHE A 129 -8.25 -10.15 7.48
N MET A 130 -7.95 -11.11 6.61
CA MET A 130 -8.94 -11.65 5.68
C MET A 130 -10.08 -12.37 6.40
N GLU A 131 -9.81 -13.12 7.46
CA GLU A 131 -10.83 -13.73 8.31
C GLU A 131 -11.76 -12.67 8.93
N TYR A 132 -11.18 -11.61 9.48
CA TYR A 132 -11.92 -10.51 10.09
C TYR A 132 -12.75 -9.74 9.05
N TYR A 133 -12.16 -9.36 7.92
CA TYR A 133 -12.83 -8.61 6.84
C TYR A 133 -13.91 -9.42 6.14
N SER A 134 -13.76 -10.74 6.04
CA SER A 134 -14.77 -11.63 5.45
C SER A 134 -16.01 -11.84 6.34
N GLY A 135 -16.02 -11.26 7.54
CA GLY A 135 -17.16 -11.34 8.46
C GLY A 135 -17.27 -12.66 9.21
N LEU A 136 -16.19 -13.45 9.33
CA LEU A 136 -16.20 -14.64 10.19
C LEU A 136 -16.56 -14.24 11.63
N SER A 137 -17.27 -15.10 12.36
CA SER A 137 -17.52 -14.90 13.79
C SER A 137 -16.19 -14.70 14.52
N LEU A 138 -16.17 -13.84 15.55
CA LEU A 138 -14.92 -13.50 16.24
C LEU A 138 -14.20 -14.74 16.80
N ASP A 139 -14.94 -15.76 17.26
CA ASP A 139 -14.39 -17.04 17.70
C ASP A 139 -13.61 -17.82 16.62
N ASN A 140 -13.84 -17.50 15.34
CA ASN A 140 -13.14 -18.10 14.21
C ASN A 140 -12.05 -17.19 13.62
N VAL A 141 -11.96 -15.93 14.04
CA VAL A 141 -10.87 -15.04 13.64
C VAL A 141 -9.69 -15.30 14.57
N ALA A 142 -8.59 -15.84 14.01
CA ALA A 142 -7.44 -16.30 14.78
C ALA A 142 -7.85 -17.16 16.00
N TRP A 143 -8.83 -18.05 15.80
CA TRP A 143 -9.40 -18.92 16.85
C TRP A 143 -9.93 -18.16 18.08
N GLY A 144 -10.46 -16.96 17.89
CA GLY A 144 -11.03 -16.15 18.98
C GLY A 144 -10.00 -15.35 19.76
N LYS A 145 -8.72 -15.40 19.38
CA LYS A 145 -7.64 -14.70 20.10
C LYS A 145 -7.49 -13.23 19.70
N LEU A 146 -8.20 -12.77 18.66
CA LEU A 146 -8.18 -11.39 18.16
C LEU A 146 -9.59 -10.77 18.11
N SER A 147 -10.23 -10.67 19.29
CA SER A 147 -11.62 -10.22 19.41
C SER A 147 -11.79 -8.71 19.46
N GLU A 148 -10.85 -7.99 20.06
CA GLU A 148 -10.92 -6.54 20.24
C GLU A 148 -9.74 -5.83 19.58
N LEU A 149 -9.90 -4.54 19.25
CA LEU A 149 -8.83 -3.72 18.68
C LEU A 149 -7.53 -3.76 19.52
N SER A 150 -7.66 -3.86 20.85
CA SER A 150 -6.53 -3.96 21.78
C SER A 150 -5.72 -5.24 21.59
N ASP A 151 -6.34 -6.33 21.12
CA ASP A 151 -5.64 -7.58 20.78
C ASP A 151 -4.85 -7.44 19.50
N TRP A 152 -5.44 -6.83 18.47
CA TRP A 152 -4.74 -6.52 17.22
C TRP A 152 -3.50 -5.67 17.46
N GLN A 153 -3.61 -4.62 18.28
CA GLN A 153 -2.50 -3.72 18.60
C GLN A 153 -1.26 -4.44 19.16
N LYS A 154 -1.42 -5.63 19.77
CA LYS A 154 -0.32 -6.44 20.30
C LYS A 154 0.50 -7.17 19.23
N ILE A 155 0.04 -7.20 17.98
CA ILE A 155 0.69 -7.92 16.87
C ILE A 155 0.88 -7.05 15.62
N LEU A 156 0.13 -5.95 15.45
CA LEU A 156 0.27 -5.04 14.32
C LEU A 156 1.69 -4.50 14.08
N PRO A 157 2.54 -4.26 15.09
CA PRO A 157 3.92 -3.84 14.83
C PRO A 157 4.74 -4.85 14.00
N LEU A 158 4.39 -6.15 13.99
CA LEU A 158 5.06 -7.16 13.17
C LEU A 158 4.81 -6.91 11.67
N THR A 159 3.56 -6.67 11.27
CA THR A 159 3.23 -6.37 9.88
C THR A 159 3.81 -5.01 9.46
N TYR A 160 3.75 -3.99 10.34
CA TYR A 160 4.40 -2.70 10.06
C TYR A 160 5.91 -2.85 9.89
N GLY A 161 6.56 -3.63 10.75
CA GLY A 161 7.98 -3.95 10.64
C GLY A 161 8.31 -4.59 9.29
N TYR A 162 7.54 -5.60 8.89
CA TYR A 162 7.73 -6.27 7.59
C TYR A 162 7.62 -5.29 6.42
N HIS A 163 6.54 -4.51 6.35
CA HIS A 163 6.32 -3.57 5.26
C HIS A 163 7.36 -2.43 5.27
N ASN A 164 7.73 -1.92 6.44
CA ASN A 164 8.73 -0.87 6.56
C ASN A 164 10.11 -1.34 6.09
N THR A 165 10.53 -2.53 6.51
CA THR A 165 11.80 -3.11 6.05
C THR A 165 11.77 -3.39 4.55
N THR A 166 10.67 -3.90 4.02
CA THR A 166 10.63 -4.41 2.63
C THR A 166 10.37 -3.31 1.60
N TYR A 167 9.58 -2.29 1.92
CA TYR A 167 9.07 -1.32 0.94
C TYR A 167 9.25 0.16 1.31
N ASN A 168 9.68 0.49 2.53
CA ASN A 168 9.71 1.87 3.03
C ASN A 168 11.13 2.43 3.21
N THR A 169 12.19 1.69 2.83
CA THR A 169 13.55 2.23 2.76
C THR A 169 13.73 3.09 1.51
N THR A 170 14.59 4.10 1.59
CA THR A 170 14.69 5.16 0.58
C THR A 170 15.05 4.58 -0.79
N HIS A 171 16.15 3.82 -0.88
CA HIS A 171 16.68 3.39 -2.17
C HIS A 171 15.80 2.30 -2.79
N ILE A 172 15.25 1.40 -1.98
CA ILE A 172 14.31 0.37 -2.44
C ILE A 172 13.03 1.02 -2.96
N ALA A 173 12.38 1.89 -2.18
CA ALA A 173 11.14 2.52 -2.61
C ALA A 173 11.34 3.33 -3.90
N THR A 174 12.41 4.12 -3.98
CA THR A 174 12.75 4.89 -5.17
C THR A 174 13.00 3.99 -6.39
N ASP A 175 13.66 2.83 -6.23
CA ASP A 175 13.90 1.90 -7.34
C ASP A 175 12.64 1.14 -7.79
N LEU A 176 11.81 0.70 -6.85
CA LEU A 176 10.58 -0.04 -7.14
C LEU A 176 9.48 0.85 -7.71
N ALA A 177 9.38 2.10 -7.27
CA ALA A 177 8.32 3.01 -7.68
C ALA A 177 8.51 3.59 -9.10
N LYS A 178 9.69 3.42 -9.73
CA LYS A 178 10.02 4.07 -11.00
C LYS A 178 8.99 3.85 -12.10
N PRO A 179 8.58 2.59 -12.41
CA PRO A 179 7.63 2.36 -13.48
C PRO A 179 6.28 3.04 -13.21
N LEU A 180 5.81 2.98 -11.96
CA LEU A 180 4.55 3.58 -11.55
C LEU A 180 4.58 5.10 -11.55
N ILE A 181 5.61 5.73 -10.99
CA ILE A 181 5.74 7.19 -10.97
C ILE A 181 5.90 7.74 -12.39
N LYS A 182 6.66 7.06 -13.26
CA LYS A 182 6.75 7.41 -14.68
C LYS A 182 5.39 7.33 -15.37
N TYR A 183 4.61 6.30 -15.10
CA TYR A 183 3.26 6.15 -15.66
C TYR A 183 2.31 7.26 -15.16
N ILE A 184 2.33 7.54 -13.86
CA ILE A 184 1.55 8.63 -13.23
C ILE A 184 1.96 9.99 -13.81
N SER A 185 3.27 10.23 -13.98
CA SER A 185 3.80 11.45 -14.57
C SER A 185 3.30 11.66 -16.00
N ASN A 186 3.30 10.60 -16.82
CA ASN A 186 2.78 10.68 -18.18
C ASN A 186 1.28 11.05 -18.21
N ILE A 187 0.47 10.47 -17.31
CA ILE A 187 -0.95 10.81 -17.18
C ILE A 187 -1.13 12.31 -16.89
N PHE A 188 -0.34 12.87 -15.98
CA PHE A 188 -0.52 14.26 -15.57
C PHE A 188 0.08 15.29 -16.53
N VAL A 189 1.09 14.91 -17.31
CA VAL A 189 1.80 15.82 -18.22
C VAL A 189 1.22 15.78 -19.64
N TYR A 190 0.84 14.60 -20.15
CA TYR A 190 0.53 14.42 -21.57
C TYR A 190 -0.93 14.02 -21.86
N GLU A 191 -1.61 13.38 -20.92
CA GLU A 191 -2.96 12.87 -21.14
C GLU A 191 -4.03 13.93 -20.87
N THR A 192 -5.14 13.85 -21.61
CA THR A 192 -6.32 14.72 -21.41
C THR A 192 -7.46 14.02 -20.66
N THR A 193 -7.24 12.76 -20.29
CA THR A 193 -8.20 11.91 -19.59
C THR A 193 -8.60 12.52 -18.25
N LYS A 194 -9.92 12.68 -18.03
CA LYS A 194 -10.45 13.33 -16.82
C LYS A 194 -10.34 12.48 -15.56
N VAL A 195 -10.50 11.17 -15.69
CA VAL A 195 -10.44 10.22 -14.58
C VAL A 195 -9.65 9.00 -15.04
N THR A 196 -8.60 8.67 -14.30
CA THR A 196 -7.80 7.46 -14.51
C THR A 196 -7.83 6.63 -13.24
N LEU A 197 -8.09 5.33 -13.37
CA LEU A 197 -8.06 4.38 -12.26
C LEU A 197 -6.94 3.38 -12.50
N LEU A 198 -5.99 3.34 -11.57
CA LEU A 198 -4.91 2.36 -11.54
C LEU A 198 -5.19 1.36 -10.42
N MET A 199 -5.16 0.07 -10.76
CA MET A 199 -5.34 -1.02 -9.80
C MET A 199 -4.03 -1.77 -9.64
N GLY A 200 -3.40 -1.62 -8.47
CA GLY A 200 -2.19 -2.33 -8.10
C GLY A 200 -2.32 -2.92 -6.69
N HIS A 201 -1.19 -3.08 -6.04
CA HIS A 201 -1.06 -3.72 -4.73
C HIS A 201 -0.72 -2.70 -3.63
N ASP A 202 -0.89 -3.12 -2.39
CA ASP A 202 -0.37 -2.45 -1.19
C ASP A 202 1.10 -2.04 -1.32
N ALA A 203 1.95 -2.90 -1.89
CA ALA A 203 3.36 -2.63 -2.14
C ALA A 203 3.55 -1.41 -3.06
N ASN A 204 2.69 -1.24 -4.08
CA ASN A 204 2.74 -0.07 -4.96
C ASN A 204 2.43 1.22 -4.22
N ILE A 205 1.45 1.20 -3.31
CA ILE A 205 1.09 2.36 -2.50
C ILE A 205 2.25 2.69 -1.54
N ASN A 206 2.81 1.70 -0.85
CA ASN A 206 3.93 1.89 0.08
C ASN A 206 5.14 2.53 -0.61
N VAL A 207 5.59 1.97 -1.75
CA VAL A 207 6.74 2.52 -2.47
C VAL A 207 6.44 3.89 -3.08
N LEU A 208 5.21 4.15 -3.55
CA LEU A 208 4.81 5.46 -4.07
C LEU A 208 4.87 6.54 -2.98
N LEU A 209 4.29 6.24 -1.81
CA LEU A 209 4.27 7.16 -0.66
C LEU A 209 5.69 7.50 -0.19
N ARG A 210 6.57 6.50 -0.15
CA ARG A 210 7.96 6.72 0.25
C ARG A 210 8.77 7.45 -0.80
N ALA A 211 8.64 7.06 -2.08
CA ALA A 211 9.40 7.61 -3.19
C ALA A 211 9.07 9.07 -3.51
N LEU A 212 7.80 9.49 -3.33
CA LEU A 212 7.37 10.89 -3.47
C LEU A 212 7.50 11.69 -2.16
N ASP A 213 8.08 11.09 -1.12
CA ASP A 213 8.37 11.70 0.18
C ASP A 213 7.16 12.42 0.81
N PHE A 214 6.07 11.67 0.99
CA PHE A 214 4.91 12.16 1.73
C PHE A 214 5.23 12.39 3.22
N HIS A 215 4.53 13.33 3.85
CA HIS A 215 4.49 13.44 5.30
C HIS A 215 3.95 12.15 5.92
N HIS A 216 4.44 11.80 7.11
CA HIS A 216 3.88 10.70 7.89
C HIS A 216 2.41 11.00 8.23
N PHE A 217 1.56 9.98 8.12
CA PHE A 217 0.15 10.05 8.43
C PHE A 217 -0.30 8.76 9.12
N ILE A 218 -1.44 8.83 9.81
CA ILE A 218 -2.12 7.69 10.41
C ILE A 218 -3.56 7.69 9.90
N LEU A 219 -4.03 6.53 9.47
CA LEU A 219 -5.41 6.35 9.04
C LEU A 219 -6.25 5.93 10.24
N ASP A 220 -7.32 6.66 10.51
CA ASP A 220 -8.23 6.37 11.63
C ASP A 220 -9.08 5.15 11.33
N ASN A 221 -9.36 4.34 12.35
CA ASN A 221 -10.17 3.12 12.25
C ASN A 221 -9.63 2.09 11.25
N GLU A 222 -8.31 2.01 11.12
CA GLU A 222 -7.61 1.07 10.25
C GLU A 222 -6.49 0.32 10.96
N PHE A 223 -6.30 -0.94 10.57
CA PHE A 223 -5.21 -1.77 11.06
C PHE A 223 -3.90 -1.50 10.32
N VAL A 224 -3.95 -0.98 9.10
CA VAL A 224 -2.77 -0.86 8.22
C VAL A 224 -2.69 0.50 7.54
N SER A 225 -1.48 0.92 7.19
CA SER A 225 -1.23 2.16 6.43
C SER A 225 -1.74 2.10 4.98
N THR A 226 -1.98 0.88 4.49
CA THR A 226 -2.52 0.61 3.14
C THR A 226 -3.75 -0.31 3.20
N PRO A 227 -4.92 0.23 3.57
CA PRO A 227 -6.15 -0.55 3.75
C PRO A 227 -6.61 -1.26 2.48
N ILE A 228 -7.31 -2.38 2.65
CA ILE A 228 -7.93 -3.11 1.54
C ILE A 228 -8.91 -2.20 0.78
N GLY A 229 -8.77 -2.15 -0.54
CA GLY A 229 -9.58 -1.28 -1.40
C GLY A 229 -9.31 0.22 -1.22
N GLY A 230 -8.32 0.60 -0.41
CA GLY A 230 -7.83 1.95 -0.22
C GLY A 230 -7.29 2.57 -1.52
N LYS A 231 -7.43 3.89 -1.66
CA LYS A 231 -7.06 4.64 -2.87
C LYS A 231 -6.37 5.95 -2.51
N ILE A 232 -5.25 6.22 -3.16
CA ILE A 232 -4.68 7.58 -3.20
C ILE A 232 -5.27 8.30 -4.40
N VAL A 233 -5.96 9.40 -4.15
CA VAL A 233 -6.70 10.18 -5.15
C VAL A 233 -6.03 11.54 -5.33
N PHE A 234 -5.19 11.64 -6.36
CA PHE A 234 -4.61 12.88 -6.85
C PHE A 234 -5.65 13.65 -7.66
N GLN A 235 -5.85 14.93 -7.34
CA GLN A 235 -6.89 15.77 -7.95
C GLN A 235 -6.27 17.07 -8.45
N LYS A 236 -6.41 17.34 -9.75
CA LYS A 236 -6.06 18.63 -10.35
C LYS A 236 -7.27 19.57 -10.29
N TRP A 237 -7.09 20.69 -9.62
CA TRP A 237 -8.09 21.75 -9.46
C TRP A 237 -7.65 23.01 -10.19
N ARG A 238 -8.60 23.86 -10.57
CA ARG A 238 -8.34 25.21 -11.05
C ARG A 238 -9.12 26.21 -10.22
N ASP A 239 -8.41 27.10 -9.54
CA ASP A 239 -9.03 28.20 -8.81
C ASP A 239 -9.67 29.16 -9.82
N LEU A 240 -10.96 29.47 -9.66
CA LEU A 240 -11.67 30.31 -10.62
C LEU A 240 -11.36 31.81 -10.45
N THR A 241 -10.83 32.21 -9.31
CA THR A 241 -10.44 33.59 -8.98
C THR A 241 -9.01 33.86 -9.42
N SER A 242 -8.03 33.11 -8.89
CA SER A 242 -6.61 33.31 -9.22
C SER A 242 -6.22 32.71 -10.58
N LYS A 243 -7.05 31.81 -11.13
CA LYS A 243 -6.78 30.99 -12.32
C LYS A 243 -5.65 29.98 -12.17
N GLU A 244 -5.08 29.86 -10.97
CA GLU A 244 -4.02 28.93 -10.64
C GLU A 244 -4.50 27.47 -10.70
N GLU A 245 -3.60 26.59 -11.10
CA GLU A 245 -3.79 25.15 -11.03
C GLU A 245 -3.24 24.63 -9.71
N LEU A 246 -4.01 23.76 -9.06
CA LEU A 246 -3.73 23.28 -7.71
C LEU A 246 -3.84 21.75 -7.66
N LEU A 247 -3.05 21.12 -6.79
CA LEU A 247 -3.15 19.72 -6.47
C LEU A 247 -3.80 19.52 -5.09
N LYS A 248 -4.68 18.55 -4.98
CA LYS A 248 -5.12 17.97 -3.70
C LYS A 248 -4.99 16.46 -3.73
N ILE A 249 -4.45 15.87 -2.68
CA ILE A 249 -4.27 14.42 -2.57
C ILE A 249 -5.01 13.91 -1.34
N ASN A 250 -5.89 12.94 -1.52
CA ASN A 250 -6.57 12.29 -0.40
C ASN A 250 -6.33 10.79 -0.44
N TYR A 251 -6.17 10.18 0.72
CA TYR A 251 -6.36 8.75 0.91
C TYR A 251 -7.84 8.49 1.20
N ILE A 252 -8.54 7.75 0.33
CA ILE A 252 -9.93 7.34 0.51
C ILE A 252 -9.98 5.83 0.77
N TYR A 253 -10.65 5.42 1.84
CA TYR A 253 -10.67 4.03 2.30
C TYR A 253 -11.96 3.71 3.05
N HIS A 254 -12.28 2.42 3.18
CA HIS A 254 -13.30 1.96 4.13
C HIS A 254 -12.62 1.75 5.48
N SER A 255 -13.29 1.97 6.60
CA SER A 255 -12.80 1.50 7.90
C SER A 255 -12.95 -0.02 8.05
N ILE A 256 -12.24 -0.62 9.01
CA ILE A 256 -12.31 -2.07 9.32
C ILE A 256 -13.77 -2.54 9.52
N GLU A 257 -14.59 -1.75 10.20
CA GLU A 257 -16.01 -2.04 10.45
C GLU A 257 -16.88 -1.88 9.19
N GLN A 258 -16.52 -0.97 8.29
CA GLN A 258 -17.26 -0.81 7.02
C GLN A 258 -17.01 -2.01 6.12
N ILE A 259 -15.78 -2.54 6.10
CA ILE A 259 -15.43 -3.73 5.34
C ILE A 259 -16.13 -4.95 5.94
N ARG A 260 -15.92 -5.21 7.24
CA ARG A 260 -16.45 -6.39 7.93
C ARG A 260 -17.98 -6.49 7.86
N ASN A 261 -18.68 -5.36 8.00
CA ASN A 261 -20.15 -5.35 7.97
C ASN A 261 -20.71 -5.16 6.54
N ALA A 262 -19.86 -5.14 5.51
CA ALA A 262 -20.24 -4.84 4.13
C ALA A 262 -21.12 -3.58 4.01
N THR A 263 -20.77 -2.54 4.77
CA THR A 263 -21.62 -1.36 4.92
C THR A 263 -21.72 -0.61 3.59
N ILE A 264 -22.96 -0.40 3.11
CA ILE A 264 -23.22 0.36 1.88
C ILE A 264 -22.77 1.81 2.06
N LEU A 265 -21.84 2.26 1.21
CA LEU A 265 -21.36 3.63 1.21
C LEU A 265 -22.38 4.58 0.56
N SER A 266 -22.52 5.78 1.12
CA SER A 266 -23.36 6.86 0.61
C SER A 266 -22.91 8.21 1.18
N GLU A 267 -23.58 9.30 0.83
CA GLU A 267 -23.32 10.60 1.46
C GLU A 267 -23.56 10.58 2.99
N ASN A 268 -24.47 9.74 3.48
CA ASN A 268 -24.74 9.61 4.92
C ASN A 268 -23.78 8.64 5.62
N ASN A 269 -23.22 7.67 4.88
CA ASN A 269 -22.22 6.73 5.36
C ASN A 269 -21.01 6.78 4.43
N LYS A 270 -20.20 7.83 4.58
CA LYS A 270 -19.07 8.10 3.69
C LYS A 270 -17.92 7.12 3.91
N PRO A 271 -17.12 6.82 2.88
CA PRO A 271 -15.80 6.26 3.11
C PRO A 271 -14.99 7.23 3.98
N LYS A 272 -14.03 6.69 4.73
CA LYS A 272 -13.04 7.49 5.42
C LYS A 272 -12.16 8.20 4.40
N THR A 273 -11.72 9.40 4.76
CA THR A 273 -10.84 10.23 3.93
C THR A 273 -9.76 10.86 4.81
N HIS A 274 -8.52 10.83 4.35
CA HIS A 274 -7.38 11.48 5.00
C HIS A 274 -6.66 12.36 3.99
N LEU A 275 -6.33 13.61 4.34
CA LEU A 275 -5.57 14.50 3.47
C LEU A 275 -4.09 14.08 3.48
N LEU A 276 -3.52 13.80 2.30
CA LEU A 276 -2.11 13.52 2.16
C LEU A 276 -1.34 14.76 1.73
N GLN A 277 -0.11 14.91 2.23
CA GLN A 277 0.75 16.05 1.94
C GLN A 277 2.14 15.58 1.51
N LEU A 278 2.63 16.11 0.39
CA LEU A 278 4.01 15.93 -0.06
C LEU A 278 4.89 16.90 0.72
N LYS A 279 6.06 16.46 1.22
CA LYS A 279 6.97 17.35 1.98
C LYS A 279 7.48 18.53 1.16
N HIS A 280 7.61 18.34 -0.15
CA HIS A 280 8.12 19.34 -1.09
C HIS A 280 7.01 20.09 -1.85
N CYS A 281 5.74 19.99 -1.41
CA CYS A 281 4.61 20.72 -1.99
C CYS A 281 3.81 21.38 -0.87
N ARG A 282 4.09 22.65 -0.57
CA ARG A 282 3.49 23.32 0.60
C ARG A 282 1.99 23.52 0.36
N CYS A 283 1.18 22.93 1.23
CA CYS A 283 -0.28 23.07 1.18
C CYS A 283 -0.77 24.36 1.86
N ASN A 284 -1.86 24.94 1.34
CA ASN A 284 -2.66 25.95 2.04
C ASN A 284 -3.57 25.30 3.09
N GLU A 285 -4.33 26.12 3.84
CA GLU A 285 -5.23 25.64 4.91
C GLU A 285 -6.30 24.66 4.41
N ALA A 286 -6.69 24.75 3.14
CA ALA A 286 -7.67 23.85 2.53
C ALA A 286 -7.05 22.56 1.96
N GLY A 287 -5.73 22.38 2.10
CA GLY A 287 -5.00 21.19 1.66
C GLY A 287 -4.62 21.17 0.19
N PHE A 288 -4.56 22.34 -0.47
CA PHE A 288 -4.12 22.46 -1.85
C PHE A 288 -2.67 22.92 -1.92
N CYS A 289 -1.86 22.31 -2.78
CA CYS A 289 -0.53 22.83 -3.12
C CYS A 289 -0.45 23.23 -4.60
N PRO A 290 0.50 24.11 -5.01
CA PRO A 290 0.63 24.53 -6.40
C PRO A 290 0.85 23.34 -7.33
N TRP A 291 0.16 23.32 -8.47
CA TRP A 291 0.34 22.25 -9.46
C TRP A 291 1.77 22.22 -10.03
N SER A 292 2.41 23.37 -10.17
CA SER A 292 3.81 23.49 -10.61
C SER A 292 4.77 22.71 -9.73
N ASP A 293 4.64 22.85 -8.41
CA ASP A 293 5.52 22.19 -7.44
C ASP A 293 5.40 20.67 -7.55
N PHE A 294 4.19 20.17 -7.76
CA PHE A 294 3.96 18.74 -8.01
C PHE A 294 4.60 18.24 -9.32
N ILE A 295 4.47 19.02 -10.40
CA ILE A 295 5.11 18.68 -11.68
C ILE A 295 6.64 18.69 -11.54
N ASP A 296 7.20 19.62 -10.78
CA ASP A 296 8.63 19.67 -10.49
C ASP A 296 9.09 18.44 -9.68
N ILE A 297 8.31 18.00 -8.68
CA ILE A 297 8.57 16.75 -7.95
C ILE A 297 8.63 15.56 -8.91
N LEU A 298 7.64 15.41 -9.80
CA LEU A 298 7.59 14.32 -10.77
C LEU A 298 8.76 14.38 -11.77
N ASN A 299 9.10 15.56 -12.27
CA ASN A 299 10.21 15.75 -13.20
C ASN A 299 11.55 15.46 -12.55
N ASN A 300 11.79 15.96 -11.33
CA ASN A 300 13.03 15.71 -10.59
C ASN A 300 13.20 14.23 -10.28
N PHE A 301 12.11 13.52 -9.96
CA PHE A 301 12.15 12.07 -9.78
C PHE A 301 12.60 11.34 -11.06
N ASN A 302 12.15 11.78 -12.23
CA ASN A 302 12.54 11.19 -13.51
C ASN A 302 13.98 11.55 -13.93
N VAL A 303 14.52 12.71 -13.51
CA VAL A 303 15.86 13.19 -13.87
C VAL A 303 16.95 12.61 -12.99
N LEU A 304 16.72 12.41 -11.69
CA LEU A 304 17.68 11.82 -10.74
C LEU A 304 18.03 10.35 -11.01
N GLN A 305 17.62 9.81 -12.17
CA GLN A 305 17.66 8.39 -12.49
C GLN A 305 18.33 8.08 -13.83
N ILE A 306 19.01 9.08 -14.43
CA ILE A 306 19.99 8.90 -15.52
C ILE A 306 21.39 8.89 -14.91
#